data_AF-A0A369PRG8-F1
#
_entry.id   AF-A0A369PRG8-F1
#
_cell.length_a   1.000
_cell.length_b   1.000
_cell.length_c   1.000
_cell.angle_alpha   90.00
_cell.angle_beta   90.00
_cell.angle_gamma   90.00
#
_symmetry.space_group_name_H-M   'P 1'
#
loop_
_entity.id
_entity.type
_entity.pdbx_description
1 polymer ?
#
loop_
_entity_poly.entity_id
_entity_poly.type
_entity_poly.pdbx_seq_one_letter_code
_entity_poly.pdbx_strand_id
1 'polypeptide(L)'
;MRLNKLLILVSLFTFFLVGQASAQVEDTVLKSTDTLKNRVVKPIGTATPPKVMTRQDSMKTRYVNPGKVAGRKAVIKSLILPGLGQVYNMQLLNDGYGTRAGKSQTFQRIYTIGKIGAIYGGFTVLTMSYIESSKNYTAFLEELQYRNANNDQPPPNSPYARYSTQGVTTAKDTYRRNKQIVLFSYGLVYFANVVDAYVAARLHFFNIDDKLSFKVVPTMINSNSMYSFNAAPAVKLSLTF
;
A
#
# COMPACT_ATOMS: atom_id res chain seq x y z
N MET A 1 11.17 9.83 30.45
CA MET A 1 12.13 10.44 29.50
C MET A 1 12.04 9.95 28.04
N ARG A 2 11.46 8.76 27.74
CA ARG A 2 11.35 8.25 26.35
C ARG A 2 10.16 8.82 25.55
N LEU A 3 9.06 9.18 26.21
CA LEU A 3 7.85 9.71 25.54
C LEU A 3 8.07 11.12 24.97
N ASN A 4 8.80 11.97 25.69
CA ASN A 4 9.09 13.34 25.25
C ASN A 4 10.03 13.36 24.03
N LYS A 5 10.91 12.38 23.89
CA LYS A 5 11.79 12.24 22.71
C LYS A 5 11.02 11.80 21.47
N LEU A 6 10.00 10.96 21.63
CA LEU A 6 9.10 10.55 20.53
C LEU A 6 8.23 11.71 20.05
N LEU A 7 7.69 12.51 20.99
CA LEU A 7 6.89 13.70 20.67
C LEU A 7 7.70 14.78 19.94
N ILE A 8 8.96 14.98 20.31
CA ILE A 8 9.87 15.91 19.60
C ILE A 8 10.16 15.41 18.18
N LEU A 9 10.33 14.09 17.99
CA LEU A 9 10.65 13.50 16.69
C LEU A 9 9.45 13.51 15.73
N VAL A 10 8.23 13.32 16.24
CA VAL A 10 6.99 13.47 15.47
C VAL A 10 6.73 14.94 15.13
N SER A 11 7.00 15.86 16.05
CA SER A 11 6.90 17.32 15.83
C SER A 11 7.86 17.81 14.73
N LEU A 12 9.13 17.39 14.77
CA LEU A 12 10.11 17.75 13.75
C LEU A 12 9.73 17.23 12.35
N PHE A 13 9.12 16.03 12.29
CA PHE A 13 8.67 15.45 11.03
C PHE A 13 7.47 16.20 10.44
N THR A 14 6.54 16.70 11.28
CA THR A 14 5.42 17.53 10.81
C THR A 14 5.87 18.91 10.32
N PHE A 15 6.91 19.50 10.93
CA PHE A 15 7.42 20.81 10.51
C PHE A 15 8.11 20.76 9.13
N PHE A 16 8.76 19.63 8.80
CA PHE A 16 9.43 19.46 7.50
C PHE A 16 8.45 19.25 6.32
N LEU A 17 7.20 18.81 6.58
CA LEU A 17 6.18 18.68 5.53
C LEU A 17 5.46 20.01 5.20
N VAL A 18 5.38 20.96 6.13
CA VAL A 18 4.71 22.25 5.91
C VAL A 18 5.62 23.25 5.18
N GLY A 19 6.95 23.12 5.30
CA GLY A 19 7.91 24.01 4.64
C GLY A 19 8.02 23.90 3.12
N GLN A 20 7.40 22.88 2.50
CA GLN A 20 7.45 22.66 1.03
C GLN A 20 6.17 23.11 0.30
N ALA A 21 5.24 23.80 0.97
CA ALA A 21 3.95 24.21 0.41
C ALA A 21 3.82 25.72 0.10
N SER A 22 4.94 26.45 0.02
CA SER A 22 4.92 27.90 -0.27
C SER A 22 5.37 28.18 -1.71
N ALA A 23 4.49 27.92 -2.68
CA ALA A 23 4.51 28.59 -3.99
C ALA A 23 3.26 28.20 -4.82
N GLN A 24 2.08 28.63 -4.37
CA GLN A 24 0.94 28.78 -5.27
C GLN A 24 0.55 30.26 -5.27
N VAL A 25 0.74 30.89 -6.43
CA VAL A 25 0.19 32.21 -6.74
C VAL A 25 -1.33 32.04 -6.88
N GLU A 26 -2.10 32.84 -6.13
CA GLU A 26 -3.55 32.92 -6.34
C GLU A 26 -3.84 33.66 -7.65
N ASP A 27 -4.39 32.96 -8.64
CA ASP A 27 -5.04 33.59 -9.79
C ASP A 27 -6.45 34.02 -9.40
N THR A 28 -6.58 35.31 -9.09
CA THR A 28 -7.88 35.96 -8.86
C THR A 28 -8.58 36.20 -10.19
N VAL A 29 -9.34 35.22 -10.69
CA VAL A 29 -10.40 35.48 -11.68
C VAL A 29 -11.75 35.39 -10.96
N LEU A 30 -12.30 36.56 -10.65
CA LEU A 30 -13.63 36.74 -10.08
C LEU A 30 -14.67 36.12 -11.01
N LYS A 31 -15.25 34.98 -10.60
CA LYS A 31 -16.47 34.46 -11.21
C LYS A 31 -17.66 35.10 -10.50
N SER A 32 -18.39 35.92 -11.23
CA SER A 32 -19.59 36.63 -10.78
C SER A 32 -20.61 35.67 -10.14
N THR A 33 -21.01 35.99 -8.91
CA THR A 33 -22.09 35.34 -8.17
C THR A 33 -23.40 36.03 -8.56
N ASP A 34 -24.19 35.39 -9.41
CA ASP A 34 -25.52 35.88 -9.75
C ASP A 34 -26.45 35.72 -8.53
N THR A 35 -26.91 36.85 -8.01
CA THR A 35 -27.73 36.97 -6.81
C THR A 35 -29.15 37.33 -7.20
N LEU A 36 -29.94 36.33 -7.60
CA LEU A 36 -31.39 36.46 -7.60
C LEU A 36 -31.99 35.76 -6.40
N LYS A 37 -32.20 36.58 -5.37
CA LYS A 37 -33.09 36.34 -4.25
C LYS A 37 -34.46 35.90 -4.78
N ASN A 38 -35.05 34.87 -4.19
CA ASN A 38 -36.45 34.98 -3.78
C ASN A 38 -36.77 34.12 -2.55
N ARG A 39 -36.90 34.86 -1.44
CA ARG A 39 -37.88 34.78 -0.36
C ARG A 39 -38.16 33.40 0.28
N VAL A 40 -37.65 33.27 1.50
CA VAL A 40 -38.08 32.32 2.53
C VAL A 40 -39.53 32.61 2.93
N VAL A 41 -40.40 31.62 2.83
CA VAL A 41 -41.63 31.50 3.62
C VAL A 41 -41.61 30.12 4.29
N LYS A 42 -41.78 30.10 5.61
CA LYS A 42 -42.07 28.94 6.46
C LYS A 42 -43.10 29.41 7.51
N PRO A 43 -43.87 28.53 8.21
CA PRO A 43 -43.95 27.06 8.09
C PRO A 43 -45.41 26.51 8.13
N ILE A 44 -45.56 25.18 7.98
CA ILE A 44 -46.44 24.25 8.75
C ILE A 44 -46.92 23.09 7.86
N GLY A 45 -46.63 21.85 8.27
CA GLY A 45 -47.20 20.63 7.68
C GLY A 45 -46.24 19.42 7.62
N THR A 46 -46.26 18.61 8.68
CA THR A 46 -46.02 17.14 8.74
C THR A 46 -44.94 16.47 7.86
N ALA A 47 -43.85 16.05 8.54
CA ALA A 47 -43.05 14.83 8.36
C ALA A 47 -42.90 14.21 6.95
N THR A 48 -41.76 14.48 6.29
CA THR A 48 -41.05 13.51 5.44
C THR A 48 -39.58 13.98 5.29
N PRO A 49 -38.55 13.11 5.45
CA PRO A 49 -37.17 13.52 5.22
C PRO A 49 -36.97 13.91 3.74
N PRO A 50 -36.14 14.92 3.42
CA PRO A 50 -36.00 15.40 2.06
C PRO A 50 -35.41 14.31 1.18
N LYS A 51 -36.18 13.84 0.21
CA LYS A 51 -35.72 12.95 -0.86
C LYS A 51 -34.62 13.67 -1.63
N VAL A 52 -33.38 13.22 -1.48
CA VAL A 52 -32.24 13.66 -2.28
C VAL A 52 -32.62 13.44 -3.74
N MET A 53 -32.91 14.52 -4.48
CA MET A 53 -33.16 14.46 -5.91
C MET A 53 -31.84 14.08 -6.59
N THR A 54 -31.64 12.77 -6.76
CA THR A 54 -30.54 12.25 -7.55
C THR A 54 -30.91 12.53 -9.00
N ARG A 55 -30.14 13.40 -9.67
CA ARG A 55 -30.33 13.73 -11.09
C ARG A 55 -30.28 12.43 -11.89
N GLN A 56 -31.43 11.97 -12.36
CA GLN A 56 -31.55 10.76 -13.19
C GLN A 56 -31.20 11.14 -14.62
N ASP A 57 -29.93 10.97 -14.98
CA ASP A 57 -29.48 11.07 -16.35
C ASP A 57 -29.94 9.83 -17.13
N SER A 58 -30.70 10.02 -18.21
CA SER A 58 -31.39 8.96 -18.96
C SER A 58 -30.47 8.19 -19.92
N MET A 59 -29.18 8.49 -19.94
CA MET A 59 -28.22 7.74 -20.74
C MET A 59 -27.93 6.39 -20.07
N LYS A 60 -28.11 5.29 -20.83
CA LYS A 60 -27.76 3.93 -20.42
C LYS A 60 -26.32 3.95 -19.89
N THR A 61 -26.16 3.81 -18.57
CA THR A 61 -24.86 3.92 -17.95
C THR A 61 -23.96 2.80 -18.46
N ARG A 62 -22.82 3.15 -19.05
CA ARG A 62 -21.80 2.18 -19.45
C ARG A 62 -21.37 1.41 -18.20
N TYR A 63 -21.50 0.08 -18.20
CA TYR A 63 -21.03 -0.75 -17.10
C TYR A 63 -19.53 -0.52 -16.86
N VAL A 64 -19.16 -0.09 -15.66
CA VAL A 64 -17.77 0.07 -15.25
C VAL A 64 -17.47 -0.98 -14.18
N ASN A 65 -16.49 -1.84 -14.44
CA ASN A 65 -16.06 -2.85 -13.47
C ASN A 65 -15.42 -2.17 -12.25
N PRO A 66 -16.03 -2.24 -11.05
CA PRO A 66 -15.58 -1.48 -9.88
C PRO A 66 -14.16 -1.88 -9.44
N GLY A 67 -13.81 -3.17 -9.55
CA GLY A 67 -12.46 -3.63 -9.25
C GLY A 67 -11.39 -3.06 -10.18
N LYS A 68 -11.72 -2.71 -11.44
CA LYS A 68 -10.73 -2.13 -12.36
C LYS A 68 -10.42 -0.71 -11.94
N VAL A 69 -11.45 0.03 -11.53
CA VAL A 69 -11.35 1.40 -11.02
C VAL A 69 -10.60 1.41 -9.70
N ALA A 70 -10.94 0.50 -8.78
CA ALA A 70 -10.28 0.39 -7.49
C ALA A 70 -8.79 0.02 -7.64
N GLY A 71 -8.48 -0.97 -8.48
CA GLY A 71 -7.09 -1.32 -8.82
C GLY A 71 -6.31 -0.12 -9.35
N ARG A 72 -6.87 0.62 -10.32
CA ARG A 72 -6.22 1.83 -10.85
C ARG A 72 -6.01 2.90 -9.77
N LYS A 73 -6.98 3.13 -8.90
CA LYS A 73 -6.86 4.07 -7.77
C LYS A 73 -5.77 3.64 -6.80
N ALA A 74 -5.67 2.35 -6.48
CA ALA A 74 -4.63 1.81 -5.61
C ALA A 74 -3.23 2.00 -6.20
N VAL A 75 -3.07 1.75 -7.51
CA VAL A 75 -1.80 1.98 -8.23
C VAL A 75 -1.40 3.44 -8.16
N ILE A 76 -2.27 4.37 -8.54
CA ILE A 76 -1.97 5.81 -8.53
C ILE A 76 -1.56 6.25 -7.13
N LYS A 77 -2.28 5.80 -6.10
CA LYS A 77 -1.95 6.11 -4.71
C LYS A 77 -0.59 5.57 -4.29
N SER A 78 -0.29 4.30 -4.58
CA SER A 78 1.01 3.69 -4.27
C SER A 78 2.18 4.31 -5.06
N LEU A 79 1.92 4.84 -6.25
CA LEU A 79 2.92 5.56 -7.03
C LEU A 79 3.27 6.91 -6.38
N ILE A 80 2.27 7.63 -5.87
CA ILE A 80 2.48 8.93 -5.22
C ILE A 80 3.34 8.76 -3.96
N LEU A 81 2.94 7.86 -3.06
CA LEU A 81 3.74 7.54 -1.88
C LEU A 81 3.69 6.04 -1.57
N PRO A 82 4.81 5.44 -1.17
CA PRO A 82 4.86 4.05 -0.75
C PRO A 82 3.83 3.75 0.35
N GLY A 83 3.10 2.64 0.24
CA GLY A 83 2.07 2.26 1.21
C GLY A 83 0.70 2.97 1.11
N LEU A 84 0.54 4.06 0.34
CA LEU A 84 -0.78 4.72 0.23
C LEU A 84 -1.86 3.87 -0.44
N GLY A 85 -1.51 3.01 -1.39
CA GLY A 85 -2.47 2.04 -1.94
C GLY A 85 -2.93 1.03 -0.90
N GLN A 86 -2.09 0.67 0.07
CA GLN A 86 -2.48 -0.18 1.21
C GLN A 86 -3.46 0.54 2.14
N VAL A 87 -3.23 1.84 2.40
CA VAL A 87 -4.18 2.67 3.16
C VAL A 87 -5.53 2.76 2.45
N TYR A 88 -5.52 2.89 1.12
CA TYR A 88 -6.76 2.85 0.34
C TYR A 88 -7.47 1.50 0.44
N ASN A 89 -6.75 0.39 0.36
CA ASN A 89 -7.33 -0.95 0.56
C ASN A 89 -7.90 -1.11 1.97
N MET A 90 -7.28 -0.48 2.97
CA MET A 90 -7.82 -0.41 4.33
C MET A 90 -9.15 0.35 4.42
N GLN A 91 -9.33 1.39 3.60
CA GLN A 91 -10.61 2.12 3.51
C GLN A 91 -11.69 1.29 2.81
N LEU A 92 -11.31 0.48 1.81
CA LEU A 92 -12.24 -0.40 1.12
C LEU A 92 -12.86 -1.43 2.06
N LEU A 93 -12.12 -1.94 3.06
CA LEU A 93 -12.64 -2.86 4.08
C LEU A 93 -13.89 -2.35 4.83
N ASN A 94 -14.14 -1.04 4.86
CA ASN A 94 -15.30 -0.44 5.53
C ASN A 94 -16.64 -0.68 4.81
N ASP A 95 -16.62 -1.18 3.57
CA ASP A 95 -17.83 -1.43 2.77
C ASP A 95 -18.55 -2.75 3.12
N GLY A 96 -18.06 -3.48 4.13
CA GLY A 96 -18.61 -4.77 4.54
C GLY A 96 -17.98 -5.98 3.82
N TYR A 97 -16.92 -5.80 3.03
CA TYR A 97 -16.21 -6.91 2.38
C TYR A 97 -15.72 -7.98 3.35
N GLY A 98 -15.11 -7.61 4.49
CA GLY A 98 -14.59 -8.60 5.44
C GLY A 98 -15.69 -9.53 5.97
N THR A 99 -16.87 -8.99 6.26
CA THR A 99 -18.04 -9.78 6.66
C THR A 99 -18.55 -10.69 5.54
N ARG A 100 -18.49 -10.25 4.28
CA ARG A 100 -18.87 -11.04 3.09
C ARG A 100 -17.85 -12.13 2.77
N ALA A 101 -16.58 -11.90 3.06
CA ALA A 101 -15.51 -12.86 2.81
C ALA A 101 -15.26 -13.80 4.01
N GLY A 102 -16.12 -13.78 5.05
CA GLY A 102 -15.94 -14.58 6.27
C GLY A 102 -14.70 -14.20 7.11
N LYS A 103 -14.11 -13.02 6.88
CA LYS A 103 -12.87 -12.56 7.53
C LYS A 103 -13.15 -11.49 8.56
N SER A 104 -12.46 -11.57 9.71
CA SER A 104 -12.54 -10.49 10.71
C SER A 104 -11.91 -9.19 10.20
N GLN A 105 -12.71 -8.13 10.21
CA GLN A 105 -12.32 -6.79 9.76
C GLN A 105 -11.13 -6.23 10.56
N THR A 106 -11.12 -6.47 11.87
CA THR A 106 -10.06 -6.00 12.77
C THR A 106 -8.72 -6.64 12.44
N PHE A 107 -8.69 -7.97 12.24
CA PHE A 107 -7.46 -8.67 11.89
C PHE A 107 -6.93 -8.23 10.53
N GLN A 108 -7.79 -7.99 9.53
CA GLN A 108 -7.36 -7.49 8.22
C GLN A 108 -6.76 -6.08 8.30
N ARG A 109 -7.31 -5.21 9.14
CA ARG A 109 -6.72 -3.87 9.38
C ARG A 109 -5.36 -3.96 10.03
N ILE A 110 -5.22 -4.77 11.09
CA ILE A 110 -3.94 -4.98 11.78
C ILE A 110 -2.90 -5.54 10.80
N TYR A 111 -3.29 -6.52 9.98
CA TYR A 111 -2.44 -7.07 8.93
C TYR A 111 -1.99 -6.01 7.93
N THR A 112 -2.90 -5.13 7.49
CA THR A 112 -2.58 -4.04 6.55
C THR A 112 -1.65 -3.00 7.17
N ILE A 113 -1.84 -2.65 8.44
CA ILE A 113 -0.94 -1.75 9.18
C ILE A 113 0.45 -2.39 9.31
N GLY A 114 0.52 -3.68 9.62
CA GLY A 114 1.77 -4.44 9.66
C GLY A 114 2.49 -4.44 8.32
N LYS A 115 1.78 -4.65 7.21
CA LYS A 115 2.32 -4.52 5.85
C LYS A 115 2.92 -3.13 5.59
N ILE A 116 2.20 -2.07 5.94
CA ILE A 116 2.69 -0.69 5.79
C ILE A 116 3.96 -0.50 6.61
N GLY A 117 3.97 -0.92 7.87
CA GLY A 117 5.17 -0.89 8.72
C GLY A 117 6.36 -1.61 8.09
N ALA A 118 6.13 -2.80 7.51
CA ALA A 118 7.16 -3.56 6.81
C ALA A 118 7.68 -2.86 5.55
N ILE A 119 6.81 -2.22 4.75
CA ILE A 119 7.21 -1.44 3.57
C ILE A 119 8.13 -0.30 4.00
N TYR A 120 7.73 0.50 4.99
CA TYR A 120 8.55 1.60 5.49
C TYR A 120 9.85 1.09 6.13
N GLY A 121 9.81 0.00 6.90
CA GLY A 121 11.01 -0.64 7.44
C GLY A 121 11.98 -1.12 6.36
N GLY A 122 11.47 -1.68 5.26
CA GLY A 122 12.29 -2.05 4.11
C GLY A 122 12.97 -0.84 3.47
N PHE A 123 12.23 0.24 3.25
CA PHE A 123 12.79 1.47 2.71
C PHE A 123 13.82 2.12 3.65
N THR A 124 13.63 2.13 4.96
CA THR A 124 14.61 2.70 5.90
C THR A 124 15.93 1.94 5.88
N VAL A 125 15.89 0.61 5.92
CA VAL A 125 17.09 -0.25 5.82
C VAL A 125 17.83 -0.02 4.51
N LEU A 126 17.10 0.05 3.38
CA LEU A 126 17.69 0.36 2.08
C LEU A 126 18.30 1.76 2.05
N THR A 127 17.64 2.76 2.67
CA THR A 127 18.16 4.14 2.76
C THR A 127 19.49 4.17 3.50
N MET A 128 19.54 3.54 4.68
CA MET A 128 20.76 3.47 5.48
C MET A 128 21.89 2.76 4.72
N SER A 129 21.57 1.62 4.09
CA SER A 129 22.53 0.85 3.29
C SER A 129 23.09 1.64 2.10
N TYR A 130 22.25 2.47 1.46
CA TYR A 130 22.66 3.33 0.35
C TYR A 130 23.58 4.45 0.82
N ILE A 131 23.23 5.13 1.92
CA ILE A 131 24.04 6.22 2.50
C ILE A 131 25.41 5.68 2.90
N GLU A 132 25.46 4.56 3.61
CA GLU A 132 26.71 3.93 4.03
C GLU A 132 27.56 3.52 2.82
N SER A 133 26.97 2.83 1.85
CA SER A 133 27.68 2.42 0.63
C SER A 133 28.19 3.62 -0.16
N SER A 134 27.42 4.71 -0.24
CA SER A 134 27.83 5.93 -0.93
C SER A 134 28.94 6.66 -0.18
N LYS A 135 28.86 6.75 1.15
CA LYS A 135 29.90 7.37 1.99
C LYS A 135 31.23 6.61 1.84
N ASN A 136 31.19 5.29 1.96
CA ASN A 136 32.39 4.46 1.82
C ASN A 136 32.96 4.55 0.41
N TYR A 137 32.11 4.49 -0.63
CA TYR A 137 32.55 4.67 -2.02
C TYR A 137 33.32 6.00 -2.21
N THR A 138 32.77 7.11 -1.71
CA THR A 138 33.42 8.42 -1.82
C THR A 138 34.74 8.45 -1.05
N ALA A 139 34.78 7.94 0.18
CA ALA A 139 36.00 7.90 0.97
C ALA A 139 37.14 7.10 0.29
N PHE A 140 36.83 5.94 -0.30
CA PHE A 140 37.83 5.17 -1.05
C PHE A 140 38.21 5.83 -2.38
N LEU A 141 37.29 6.55 -3.02
CA LEU A 141 37.58 7.30 -4.25
C LEU A 141 38.55 8.47 -3.97
N GLU A 142 38.32 9.24 -2.91
CA GLU A 142 39.18 10.35 -2.49
C GLU A 142 40.59 9.86 -2.13
N GLU A 143 40.69 8.74 -1.41
CA GLU A 143 41.97 8.09 -1.09
C GLU A 143 42.74 7.70 -2.37
N LEU A 144 42.07 7.09 -3.35
CA LEU A 144 42.71 6.70 -4.62
C LEU A 144 43.13 7.91 -5.45
N GLN A 145 42.33 8.97 -5.46
CA GLN A 145 42.67 10.21 -6.14
C GLN A 145 43.92 10.83 -5.54
N TYR A 146 44.04 10.85 -4.21
CA TYR A 146 45.23 11.32 -3.52
C TYR A 146 46.46 10.47 -3.85
N ARG A 147 46.34 9.13 -3.77
CA ARG A 147 47.46 8.21 -4.10
C ARG A 147 47.95 8.39 -5.54
N ASN A 148 47.03 8.51 -6.49
CA ASN A 148 47.37 8.75 -7.89
C ASN A 148 48.17 10.05 -8.07
N ALA A 149 47.82 11.12 -7.34
CA ALA A 149 48.54 12.39 -7.39
C ALA A 149 49.89 12.38 -6.63
N ASN A 150 50.13 11.40 -5.75
CA ASN A 150 51.28 11.38 -4.83
C ASN A 150 52.13 10.10 -4.98
N ASN A 151 52.33 9.61 -6.20
CA ASN A 151 53.16 8.43 -6.49
C ASN A 151 52.79 7.20 -5.62
N ASP A 152 51.50 6.88 -5.57
CA ASP A 152 50.90 5.79 -4.79
C ASP A 152 51.02 5.91 -3.26
N GLN A 153 51.47 7.05 -2.74
CA GLN A 153 51.57 7.27 -1.30
C GLN A 153 50.20 7.62 -0.68
N PRO A 154 49.84 7.01 0.46
CA PRO A 154 48.60 7.34 1.16
C PRO A 154 48.64 8.76 1.75
N PRO A 155 47.47 9.40 1.95
CA PRO A 155 47.39 10.67 2.66
C PRO A 155 47.94 10.54 4.09
N PRO A 156 48.57 11.61 4.62
CA PRO A 156 48.96 11.67 6.03
C PRO A 156 47.76 11.35 6.93
N ASN A 157 47.95 10.44 7.90
CA ASN A 157 46.92 9.98 8.84
C ASN A 157 45.70 9.28 8.20
N SER A 158 45.80 8.75 6.97
CA SER A 158 44.71 7.99 6.38
C SER A 158 44.41 6.72 7.18
N PRO A 159 43.13 6.44 7.52
CA PRO A 159 42.73 5.18 8.15
C PRO A 159 42.98 3.97 7.23
N TYR A 160 43.18 4.21 5.92
CA TYR A 160 43.39 3.20 4.89
C TYR A 160 44.87 3.03 4.50
N ALA A 161 45.80 3.73 5.16
CA ALA A 161 47.23 3.67 4.85
C ALA A 161 47.82 2.24 4.91
N ARG A 162 47.23 1.36 5.74
CA ARG A 162 47.61 -0.05 5.86
C ARG A 162 47.31 -0.91 4.63
N TYR A 163 46.45 -0.43 3.73
CA TYR A 163 46.03 -1.15 2.53
C TYR A 163 46.80 -0.67 1.29
N SER A 164 47.11 -1.61 0.38
CA SER A 164 47.72 -1.29 -0.91
C SER A 164 46.73 -0.54 -1.82
N THR A 165 47.23 0.19 -2.83
CA THR A 165 46.38 0.88 -3.82
C THR A 165 45.38 -0.08 -4.48
N GLN A 166 45.79 -1.33 -4.76
CA GLN A 166 44.90 -2.36 -5.29
C GLN A 166 43.80 -2.77 -4.30
N GLY A 167 44.11 -2.85 -3.00
CA GLY A 167 43.13 -3.13 -1.95
C GLY A 167 42.08 -2.03 -1.84
N VAL A 168 42.51 -0.76 -1.85
CA VAL A 168 41.63 0.42 -1.83
C VAL A 168 40.77 0.47 -3.10
N THR A 169 41.33 0.12 -4.26
CA THR A 169 40.60 0.04 -5.54
C THR A 169 39.48 -1.00 -5.50
N THR A 170 39.80 -2.19 -4.99
CA THR A 170 38.83 -3.28 -4.83
C THR A 170 37.71 -2.90 -3.86
N ALA A 171 38.05 -2.22 -2.75
CA ALA A 171 37.06 -1.72 -1.80
C ALA A 171 36.12 -0.68 -2.45
N LYS A 172 36.66 0.31 -3.17
CA LYS A 172 35.86 1.27 -3.94
C LYS A 172 34.88 0.57 -4.88
N ASP A 173 35.35 -0.38 -5.67
CA ASP A 173 34.50 -1.09 -6.64
C ASP A 173 33.42 -1.93 -5.98
N THR A 174 33.73 -2.52 -4.82
CA THR A 174 32.75 -3.22 -3.99
C THR A 174 31.64 -2.28 -3.52
N TYR A 175 31.97 -1.11 -2.97
CA TYR A 175 30.96 -0.16 -2.51
C TYR A 175 30.18 0.49 -3.66
N ARG A 176 30.82 0.68 -4.83
CA ARG A 176 30.12 1.08 -6.07
C ARG A 176 29.03 0.09 -6.45
N ARG A 177 29.38 -1.21 -6.49
CA ARG A 177 28.44 -2.29 -6.79
C ARG A 177 27.34 -2.39 -5.74
N ASN A 178 27.68 -2.29 -4.45
CA ASN A 178 26.70 -2.35 -3.36
C ASN A 178 25.67 -1.22 -3.46
N LYS A 179 26.12 0.01 -3.73
CA LYS A 179 25.24 1.17 -3.95
C LYS A 179 24.25 0.92 -5.11
N GLN A 180 24.72 0.34 -6.21
CA GLN A 180 23.87 -0.01 -7.37
C GLN A 180 22.86 -1.11 -7.03
N ILE A 181 23.28 -2.14 -6.29
CA ILE A 181 22.38 -3.21 -5.82
C ILE A 181 21.29 -2.65 -4.91
N VAL A 182 21.65 -1.76 -3.99
CA VAL A 182 20.68 -1.11 -3.10
C VAL A 182 19.71 -0.25 -3.89
N LEU A 183 20.18 0.52 -4.87
CA LEU A 183 19.32 1.33 -5.74
C LEU A 183 18.35 0.47 -6.57
N PHE A 184 18.82 -0.66 -7.10
CA PHE A 184 17.95 -1.61 -7.78
C PHE A 184 16.91 -2.22 -6.84
N SER A 185 17.32 -2.56 -5.62
CA SER A 185 16.44 -3.09 -4.57
C SER A 185 15.36 -2.08 -4.16
N TYR A 186 15.69 -0.79 -4.14
CA TYR A 186 14.71 0.29 -3.96
C TYR A 186 13.59 0.24 -5.01
N GLY A 187 13.97 0.12 -6.29
CA GLY A 187 13.02 -0.01 -7.38
C GLY A 187 12.13 -1.25 -7.24
N LEU A 188 12.73 -2.38 -6.86
CA LEU A 188 11.99 -3.63 -6.63
C LEU A 188 10.98 -3.51 -5.50
N VAL A 189 11.37 -2.98 -4.33
CA VAL A 189 10.45 -2.82 -3.19
C VAL A 189 9.34 -1.84 -3.53
N TYR A 190 9.67 -0.74 -4.22
CA TYR A 190 8.68 0.24 -4.68
C TYR A 190 7.66 -0.39 -5.64
N PHE A 191 8.14 -1.12 -6.64
CA PHE A 191 7.28 -1.81 -7.60
C PHE A 191 6.41 -2.89 -6.92
N ALA A 192 7.01 -3.73 -6.07
CA ALA A 192 6.29 -4.76 -5.33
C ALA A 192 5.17 -4.17 -4.46
N ASN A 193 5.42 -3.04 -3.78
CA ASN A 193 4.39 -2.32 -3.03
C ASN A 193 3.21 -1.87 -3.91
N VAL A 194 3.48 -1.39 -5.13
CA VAL A 194 2.43 -0.97 -6.07
C VAL A 194 1.60 -2.18 -6.53
N VAL A 195 2.27 -3.28 -6.89
CA VAL A 195 1.60 -4.51 -7.35
C VAL A 195 0.76 -5.14 -6.25
N ASP A 196 1.28 -5.27 -5.03
CA ASP A 196 0.53 -5.84 -3.89
C ASP A 196 -0.73 -5.02 -3.61
N ALA A 197 -0.64 -3.68 -3.64
CA ALA A 197 -1.79 -2.81 -3.47
C ALA A 197 -2.82 -2.96 -4.60
N TYR A 198 -2.36 -3.08 -5.85
CA TYR A 198 -3.22 -3.30 -7.01
C TYR A 198 -4.00 -4.62 -6.90
N VAL A 199 -3.31 -5.72 -6.61
CA VAL A 199 -3.91 -7.06 -6.52
C VAL A 199 -4.93 -7.11 -5.40
N ALA A 200 -4.61 -6.55 -4.22
CA ALA A 200 -5.54 -6.47 -3.10
C ALA A 200 -6.81 -5.68 -3.46
N ALA A 201 -6.68 -4.52 -4.12
CA ALA A 201 -7.83 -3.74 -4.59
C ALA A 201 -8.65 -4.48 -5.66
N ARG A 202 -7.99 -5.24 -6.54
CA ARG A 202 -8.64 -6.02 -7.60
C ARG A 202 -9.45 -7.18 -7.03
N LEU A 203 -8.89 -7.87 -6.05
CA LEU A 203 -9.49 -9.03 -5.40
C LEU A 203 -10.67 -8.64 -4.50
N HIS A 204 -10.65 -7.43 -3.92
CA HIS A 204 -11.75 -6.91 -3.10
C HIS A 204 -13.12 -6.92 -3.80
N PHE A 205 -13.15 -6.68 -5.11
CA PHE A 205 -14.38 -6.70 -5.91
C PHE A 205 -14.54 -7.98 -6.74
N PHE A 206 -13.72 -9.00 -6.49
CA PHE A 206 -13.91 -10.30 -7.10
C PHE A 206 -15.13 -10.97 -6.47
N ASN A 207 -15.97 -11.59 -7.30
CA ASN A 207 -17.18 -12.22 -6.79
C ASN A 207 -16.79 -13.48 -6.01
N ILE A 208 -16.94 -13.43 -4.69
CA ILE A 208 -16.82 -14.57 -3.80
C ILE A 208 -18.27 -14.90 -3.44
N ASP A 209 -18.89 -15.80 -4.20
CA ASP A 209 -20.27 -16.21 -3.93
C ASP A 209 -20.27 -17.14 -2.70
N ASP A 210 -20.88 -16.70 -1.60
CA ASP A 210 -21.11 -17.52 -0.39
C ASP A 210 -22.13 -18.66 -0.61
N LYS A 211 -22.67 -18.78 -1.83
CA LYS A 211 -23.62 -19.83 -2.20
C LYS A 211 -22.94 -21.20 -2.33
N LEU A 212 -21.61 -21.24 -2.39
CA LEU A 212 -20.86 -22.48 -2.37
C LEU A 212 -20.95 -23.14 -0.99
N SER A 213 -22.01 -23.93 -0.79
CA SER A 213 -22.26 -24.67 0.44
C SER A 213 -22.01 -26.16 0.23
N PHE A 214 -21.16 -26.71 1.10
CA PHE A 214 -20.92 -28.15 1.20
C PHE A 214 -21.74 -28.71 2.36
N LYS A 215 -22.69 -29.57 2.04
CA LYS A 215 -23.59 -30.19 3.02
C LYS A 215 -23.29 -31.69 3.12
N VAL A 216 -22.90 -32.12 4.31
CA VAL A 216 -22.69 -33.53 4.67
C VAL A 216 -23.86 -33.97 5.54
N VAL A 217 -24.62 -34.96 5.08
CA VAL A 217 -25.80 -35.46 5.81
C VAL A 217 -25.70 -36.98 5.93
N PRO A 218 -25.81 -37.54 7.14
CA PRO A 218 -25.94 -38.98 7.29
C PRO A 218 -27.24 -39.44 6.62
N THR A 219 -27.16 -40.51 5.85
CA THR A 219 -28.31 -41.09 5.15
C THR A 219 -28.27 -42.61 5.24
N MET A 220 -29.33 -43.28 4.81
CA MET A 220 -29.38 -44.73 4.72
C MET A 220 -29.68 -45.10 3.27
N ILE A 221 -28.91 -46.03 2.71
CA ILE A 221 -29.17 -46.60 1.39
C ILE A 221 -29.86 -47.93 1.62
N ASN A 222 -31.07 -48.08 1.09
CA ASN A 222 -31.82 -49.33 1.11
C ASN A 222 -31.46 -50.15 -0.14
N SER A 223 -31.02 -51.39 0.05
CA SER A 223 -30.89 -52.35 -1.04
C SER A 223 -32.23 -53.04 -1.25
N ASN A 224 -32.96 -52.69 -2.32
CA ASN A 224 -34.27 -53.24 -2.68
C ASN A 224 -34.27 -54.78 -2.64
N SER A 225 -34.70 -55.36 -1.53
CA SER A 225 -34.92 -56.79 -1.36
C SER A 225 -36.33 -56.96 -0.80
N MET A 226 -37.20 -57.60 -1.61
CA MET A 226 -38.66 -57.63 -1.49
C MET A 226 -39.20 -58.17 -0.15
N TYR A 227 -38.37 -58.86 0.63
CA TYR A 227 -38.75 -59.50 1.89
C TYR A 227 -37.76 -59.27 3.04
N SER A 228 -36.80 -58.35 2.90
CA SER A 228 -35.79 -58.09 3.94
C SER A 228 -35.45 -56.60 4.06
N PHE A 229 -35.49 -56.06 5.28
CA PHE A 229 -35.00 -54.71 5.54
C PHE A 229 -33.48 -54.74 5.71
N ASN A 230 -32.76 -54.38 4.65
CA ASN A 230 -31.31 -54.17 4.68
C ASN A 230 -31.02 -52.68 4.46
N ALA A 231 -30.75 -51.95 5.55
CA ALA A 231 -30.34 -50.55 5.50
C ALA A 231 -28.84 -50.45 5.81
N ALA A 232 -28.06 -49.93 4.86
CA ALA A 232 -26.65 -49.64 5.07
C ALA A 232 -26.48 -48.15 5.42
N PRO A 233 -25.74 -47.81 6.48
CA PRO A 233 -25.41 -46.42 6.77
C PRO A 233 -24.57 -45.83 5.63
N ALA A 234 -24.90 -44.61 5.23
CA ALA A 234 -24.23 -43.91 4.14
C ALA A 234 -24.08 -42.42 4.48
N VAL A 235 -23.22 -41.74 3.74
CA VAL A 235 -23.00 -40.29 3.86
C VAL A 235 -23.34 -39.65 2.52
N LYS A 236 -24.34 -38.75 2.51
CA LYS A 236 -24.67 -37.96 1.33
C LYS A 236 -23.85 -36.68 1.33
N LEU A 237 -23.13 -36.46 0.24
CA LEU A 237 -22.42 -35.22 -0.05
C LEU A 237 -23.23 -34.42 -1.07
N SER A 238 -23.56 -33.16 -0.74
CA SER A 238 -24.22 -32.24 -1.66
C SER A 238 -23.41 -30.95 -1.76
N LEU A 239 -23.13 -30.55 -3.00
CA LEU A 239 -22.51 -29.28 -3.35
C LEU A 239 -23.58 -28.40 -3.99
N THR A 240 -23.67 -27.16 -3.54
CA THR A 240 -24.54 -26.12 -4.14
C THR A 240 -23.61 -25.04 -4.65
N PHE A 241 -23.75 -24.61 -5.91
CA PHE A 241 -22.96 -23.53 -6.52
C PHE A 241 -23.89 -22.53 -7.22
#